data_AF-A0AAD3T2P7-F1
#
_entry.id   AF-A0AAD3T2P7-F1
#
_cell.length_a   1.000
_cell.length_b   1.000
_cell.length_c   1.000
_cell.angle_alpha   90.00
_cell.angle_beta   90.00
_cell.angle_gamma   90.00
#
_symmetry.space_group_name_H-M   'P 1'
#
loop_
_entity.id
_entity.type
_entity.pdbx_description
1 polymer ?
#
loop_
_entity_poly.entity_id
_entity_poly.type
_entity_poly.pdbx_seq_one_letter_code
_entity_poly.pdbx_strand_id
1 'polypeptide(L)'
;MDNDTETTKKDLSSALNPYAEAWLPQSLRETEEQRTLFITFSKGFPLNVGEIRNFFSWKYGDCIERIYVNNTNPAAPPLFGKVVFSGKAIADMIMSDHEQVRFRINGRALWCKRYRLRQERGPDQQHL
;
A
#
# COMPACT_ATOMS: atom_id res chain seq x y z
N MET A 1 -27.74 50.47 22.65
CA MET A 1 -27.19 51.42 21.68
C MET A 1 -25.69 51.50 21.96
N ASP A 2 -24.95 50.54 21.38
CA ASP A 2 -23.76 50.72 20.52
C ASP A 2 -22.76 51.81 20.97
N ASN A 3 -21.46 51.61 21.14
CA ASN A 3 -20.50 50.98 20.23
C ASN A 3 -19.13 50.84 20.96
N ASP A 4 -18.42 49.73 20.77
CA ASP A 4 -17.15 49.62 20.00
C ASP A 4 -15.90 49.56 20.90
N THR A 5 -15.26 48.40 20.91
CA THR A 5 -13.81 48.32 21.15
C THR A 5 -13.21 47.24 20.26
N GLU A 6 -12.88 47.70 19.06
CA GLU A 6 -11.65 47.43 18.33
C GLU A 6 -11.27 45.97 18.02
N THR A 7 -11.66 45.59 16.80
CA THR A 7 -11.18 44.45 16.02
C THR A 7 -9.66 44.45 15.86
N THR A 8 -8.95 43.52 16.51
CA THR A 8 -7.56 43.19 16.13
C THR A 8 -7.58 42.31 14.89
N LYS A 9 -7.22 42.91 13.76
CA LYS A 9 -7.12 42.27 12.45
C LYS A 9 -5.85 41.42 12.47
N LYS A 10 -5.99 40.09 12.58
CA LYS A 10 -4.87 39.18 12.33
C LYS A 10 -4.60 39.20 10.83
N ASP A 11 -3.53 39.90 10.47
CA ASP A 11 -2.94 39.86 9.15
C ASP A 11 -2.65 38.39 8.79
N LEU A 12 -3.41 37.86 7.83
CA LEU A 12 -3.36 36.47 7.37
C LEU A 12 -2.33 36.30 6.24
N SER A 13 -1.30 37.15 6.15
CA SER A 13 -0.24 36.96 5.16
C SER A 13 0.54 35.68 5.46
N SER A 14 0.15 34.62 4.76
CA SER A 14 0.78 33.29 4.72
C SER A 14 0.69 32.45 6.00
N ALA A 15 -0.52 32.00 6.32
CA ALA A 15 -0.75 30.83 7.18
C ALA A 15 -0.54 29.48 6.44
N LEU A 16 0.32 29.44 5.41
CA LEU A 16 0.60 28.23 4.66
C LEU A 16 1.88 27.58 5.20
N ASN A 17 1.79 26.31 5.59
CA ASN A 17 2.94 25.52 6.01
C ASN A 17 3.90 25.36 4.81
N PRO A 18 5.14 25.88 4.87
CA PRO A 18 6.10 25.79 3.77
C PRO A 18 6.57 24.36 3.47
N TYR A 19 6.30 23.41 4.38
CA TYR A 19 6.54 21.98 4.20
C TYR A 19 5.30 21.20 3.75
N ALA A 20 4.17 21.86 3.48
CA ALA A 20 3.02 21.18 2.91
C ALA A 20 3.40 20.64 1.53
N GLU A 21 3.08 19.37 1.26
CA GLU A 21 3.26 18.82 -0.08
C GLU A 21 2.51 19.67 -1.10
N ALA A 22 3.14 19.88 -2.26
CA ALA A 22 2.54 20.62 -3.36
C ALA A 22 1.14 20.07 -3.66
N TRP A 23 0.19 20.97 -3.93
CA TRP A 23 -1.16 20.55 -4.27
C TRP A 23 -1.13 19.74 -5.57
N LEU A 24 -1.36 18.44 -5.46
CA LEU A 24 -1.60 17.55 -6.58
C LEU A 24 -3.11 17.28 -6.69
N PRO A 25 -3.70 17.37 -7.90
CA PRO A 25 -5.04 16.87 -8.15
C PRO A 25 -5.20 15.47 -7.56
N GLN A 26 -6.39 15.15 -7.02
CA GLN A 26 -6.65 13.85 -6.42
C GLN A 26 -6.37 12.67 -7.37
N SER A 27 -6.46 12.90 -8.69
CA SER A 27 -6.12 11.93 -9.75
C SER A 27 -4.62 11.66 -9.90
N LEU A 28 -3.76 12.58 -9.48
CA LEU A 28 -2.30 12.43 -9.48
C LEU A 28 -1.75 11.98 -8.11
N ARG A 29 -2.58 12.00 -7.07
CA ARG A 29 -2.22 11.49 -5.74
C ARG A 29 -2.35 9.98 -5.74
N GLU A 30 -1.23 9.29 -5.92
CA GLU A 30 -1.15 7.85 -5.75
C GLU A 30 -1.40 7.49 -4.28
N THR A 31 -2.43 6.70 -4.00
CA THR A 31 -2.68 6.22 -2.62
C THR A 31 -1.77 5.05 -2.28
N GLU A 32 -1.53 4.79 -0.99
CA GLU A 32 -0.74 3.62 -0.55
C GLU A 32 -1.32 2.31 -1.12
N GLU A 33 -2.63 2.20 -1.18
CA GLU A 33 -3.35 1.04 -1.71
C GLU A 33 -3.04 0.79 -3.18
N GLN A 34 -2.97 1.85 -3.99
CA GLN A 34 -2.68 1.73 -5.43
C GLN A 34 -1.26 1.24 -5.70
N ARG A 35 -0.32 1.60 -4.82
CA ARG A 35 1.07 1.15 -4.85
C ARG A 35 1.34 -0.09 -3.98
N THR A 36 0.30 -0.77 -3.49
CA THR A 36 0.43 -1.95 -2.62
C THR A 36 0.00 -3.23 -3.33
N LEU A 37 0.80 -4.29 -3.19
CA LEU A 37 0.40 -5.66 -3.53
C LEU A 37 0.30 -6.52 -2.27
N PHE A 38 -0.74 -7.32 -2.20
CA PHE A 38 -0.83 -8.42 -1.25
C PHE A 38 0.00 -9.59 -1.72
N ILE A 39 0.74 -10.20 -0.79
CA ILE A 39 1.53 -11.39 -1.05
C ILE A 39 1.07 -12.55 -0.18
N THR A 40 1.08 -13.76 -0.74
CA THR A 40 0.84 -15.00 0.01
C THR A 40 1.91 -16.03 -0.25
N PHE A 41 2.23 -16.80 0.80
CA PHE A 41 3.25 -17.84 0.77
C PHE A 41 2.59 -19.21 0.69
N SER A 42 3.34 -20.19 0.17
CA SER A 42 2.93 -21.58 0.30
C SER A 42 3.06 -22.03 1.75
N LYS A 43 2.11 -22.84 2.24
CA LYS A 43 2.09 -23.32 3.63
C LYS A 43 3.42 -23.99 3.99
N GLY A 44 4.03 -23.57 5.10
CA GLY A 44 5.31 -24.12 5.59
C GLY A 44 6.56 -23.53 4.92
N PHE A 45 6.42 -22.63 3.96
CA PHE A 45 7.53 -22.04 3.22
C PHE A 45 7.46 -20.50 3.20
N PRO A 46 7.51 -19.85 4.38
CA PRO A 46 7.51 -18.40 4.45
C PRO A 46 8.76 -17.83 3.77
N LEU A 47 8.61 -16.68 3.11
CA LEU A 47 9.72 -15.89 2.62
C LEU A 47 9.99 -14.78 3.62
N ASN A 48 11.27 -14.51 3.91
CA ASN A 48 11.63 -13.41 4.78
C ASN A 48 11.63 -12.08 4.02
N VAL A 49 11.62 -10.96 4.76
CA VAL A 49 11.60 -9.60 4.20
C VAL A 49 12.77 -9.34 3.25
N GLY A 50 13.97 -9.83 3.58
CA GLY A 50 15.16 -9.66 2.75
C GLY A 50 15.07 -10.41 1.42
N GLU A 51 14.54 -11.63 1.41
CA GLU A 51 14.33 -12.42 0.20
C GLU A 51 13.32 -11.77 -0.74
N ILE A 52 12.22 -11.28 -0.18
CA ILE A 52 11.19 -10.55 -0.94
C ILE A 52 11.81 -9.27 -1.51
N ARG A 53 12.54 -8.51 -0.68
CA ARG A 53 13.19 -7.27 -1.10
C ARG A 53 14.17 -7.51 -2.23
N ASN A 54 15.12 -8.43 -2.03
CA ASN A 54 16.13 -8.74 -3.02
C ASN A 54 15.53 -9.23 -4.34
N PHE A 55 14.45 -10.04 -4.28
CA PHE A 55 13.79 -10.51 -5.50
C PHE A 55 13.19 -9.37 -6.33
N PHE A 56 12.38 -8.50 -5.71
CA PHE A 56 11.77 -7.38 -6.42
C PHE A 56 12.84 -6.36 -6.84
N SER A 57 13.80 -6.06 -5.98
CA SER A 57 14.90 -5.13 -6.29
C SER A 57 15.75 -5.61 -7.46
N TRP A 58 16.03 -6.91 -7.53
CA TRP A 58 16.79 -7.50 -8.64
C TRP A 58 16.01 -7.50 -9.96
N LYS A 59 14.68 -7.66 -9.91
CA LYS A 59 13.81 -7.72 -11.10
C LYS A 59 13.37 -6.35 -11.63
N TYR A 60 13.10 -5.39 -10.74
CA TYR A 60 12.43 -4.13 -11.06
C TYR A 60 13.20 -2.89 -10.59
N GLY A 61 14.40 -3.05 -10.02
CA GLY A 61 15.18 -1.97 -9.44
C GLY A 61 14.75 -1.61 -8.01
N ASP A 62 15.36 -0.59 -7.41
CA ASP A 62 15.02 -0.17 -6.04
C ASP A 62 13.63 0.48 -5.97
N CYS A 63 12.61 -0.37 -5.84
CA CYS A 63 11.20 0.01 -5.99
C CYS A 63 10.38 -0.24 -4.73
N ILE A 64 11.00 -0.66 -3.63
CA ILE A 64 10.30 -1.07 -2.40
C ILE A 64 10.44 0.01 -1.34
N GLU A 65 9.30 0.56 -0.93
CA GLU A 65 9.25 1.44 0.23
C GLU A 65 9.18 0.62 1.53
N ARG A 66 8.22 -0.32 1.63
CA ARG A 66 7.98 -1.10 2.85
C ARG A 66 7.48 -2.51 2.55
N ILE A 67 7.83 -3.45 3.43
CA ILE A 67 7.31 -4.82 3.40
C ILE A 67 6.75 -5.13 4.78
N TYR A 68 5.53 -5.66 4.79
CA TYR A 68 4.86 -6.14 5.99
C TYR A 68 4.59 -7.63 5.82
N VAL A 69 5.15 -8.44 6.70
CA VAL A 69 4.86 -9.88 6.76
C VAL A 69 4.01 -10.13 8.00
N ASN A 70 2.84 -10.74 7.83
CA ASN A 70 1.95 -11.00 8.94
C ASN A 70 2.45 -12.20 9.76
N ASN A 71 3.03 -11.89 10.92
CA ASN A 71 3.52 -12.86 11.89
C ASN A 71 2.69 -12.82 13.19
N THR A 72 1.36 -12.98 13.08
CA THR A 72 0.43 -12.92 14.23
C THR A 72 0.60 -14.05 15.24
N ASN A 73 1.14 -15.20 14.83
CA ASN A 73 1.36 -16.33 15.74
C ASN A 73 2.85 -16.72 15.71
N PRO A 74 3.61 -16.50 16.79
CA PRO A 74 5.03 -16.86 16.84
C PRO A 74 5.28 -18.37 16.72
N ALA A 75 4.27 -19.21 16.97
CA ALA A 75 4.34 -20.66 16.81
C ALA A 75 4.00 -21.14 15.39
N ALA A 76 3.57 -20.25 14.48
CA ALA A 76 3.20 -20.61 13.12
C ALA A 76 3.95 -19.77 12.07
N PRO A 77 4.34 -20.35 10.92
CA PRO A 77 4.98 -19.58 9.87
C PRO A 77 4.01 -18.54 9.28
N PRO A 78 4.50 -17.35 8.89
CA PRO A 78 3.66 -16.34 8.26
C PRO A 78 3.13 -16.86 6.92
N LEU A 79 1.86 -16.58 6.64
CA LEU A 79 1.16 -17.06 5.43
C LEU A 79 0.95 -15.96 4.38
N PHE A 80 0.97 -14.70 4.81
CA PHE A 80 0.71 -13.57 3.93
C PHE A 80 1.39 -12.29 4.41
N GLY A 81 1.38 -11.28 3.55
CA GLY A 81 1.92 -9.97 3.81
C GLY A 81 1.44 -8.96 2.77
N LYS A 82 2.01 -7.76 2.82
CA LYS A 82 1.87 -6.73 1.79
C LYS A 82 3.21 -6.09 1.47
N VAL A 83 3.39 -5.70 0.22
CA VAL A 83 4.55 -4.95 -0.26
C VAL A 83 4.04 -3.61 -0.76
N VAL A 84 4.63 -2.54 -0.24
CA VAL A 84 4.35 -1.17 -0.64
C VAL A 84 5.49 -0.69 -1.52
N PHE A 85 5.17 -0.37 -2.77
CA PHE A 85 6.12 0.09 -3.77
C PHE A 85 6.25 1.61 -3.76
N SER A 86 7.35 2.12 -4.29
CA SER A 86 7.62 3.56 -4.42
C SER A 86 6.64 4.28 -5.34
N GLY A 87 5.94 3.56 -6.22
CA GLY A 87 4.91 4.13 -7.08
C GLY A 87 3.93 3.11 -7.65
N LYS A 88 2.75 3.57 -8.06
CA LYS A 88 1.68 2.74 -8.63
C LYS A 88 2.12 2.02 -9.90
N ALA A 89 2.89 2.68 -10.75
CA ALA A 89 3.38 2.12 -12.01
C ALA A 89 4.13 0.79 -11.84
N ILE A 90 4.84 0.61 -10.74
CA ILE A 90 5.56 -0.64 -10.44
C ILE A 90 4.56 -1.76 -10.08
N ALA A 91 3.59 -1.47 -9.23
CA ALA A 91 2.54 -2.42 -8.88
C ALA A 91 1.72 -2.83 -10.13
N ASP A 92 1.43 -1.87 -11.02
CA ASP A 92 0.78 -2.13 -12.30
C ASP A 92 1.65 -2.95 -13.25
N MET A 93 2.95 -2.69 -13.32
CA MET A 93 3.87 -3.46 -14.15
C MET A 93 3.98 -4.92 -13.67
N ILE A 94 4.07 -5.13 -12.36
CA ILE A 94 4.16 -6.47 -11.76
C ILE A 94 2.88 -7.28 -12.01
N MET A 95 1.71 -6.65 -11.85
CA MET A 95 0.42 -7.32 -12.03
C MET A 95 -0.01 -7.40 -13.49
N SER A 96 0.43 -6.44 -14.32
CA SER A 96 -0.08 -6.21 -15.67
C SER A 96 -1.63 -6.26 -15.66
N ASP A 97 -2.22 -7.00 -16.59
CA ASP A 97 -3.67 -7.24 -16.69
C ASP A 97 -4.14 -8.47 -15.88
N HIS A 98 -3.29 -9.03 -15.02
CA HIS A 98 -3.62 -10.18 -14.20
C HIS A 98 -4.16 -9.77 -12.82
N GLU A 99 -5.13 -10.54 -12.32
CA GLU A 99 -5.60 -10.40 -10.93
C GLU A 99 -4.65 -11.04 -9.91
N GLN A 100 -3.88 -12.03 -10.35
CA GLN A 100 -2.95 -12.80 -9.53
C GLN A 100 -1.73 -13.23 -10.35
N VAL A 101 -0.53 -12.99 -9.80
CA VAL A 101 0.74 -13.38 -10.42
C VAL A 101 1.51 -14.32 -9.48
N ARG A 102 2.17 -15.34 -10.04
CA ARG A 102 2.98 -16.30 -9.29
C ARG A 102 4.46 -16.11 -9.61
N PHE A 103 5.27 -15.92 -8.58
CA PHE A 103 6.72 -15.95 -8.65
C PHE A 103 7.28 -17.18 -7.95
N ARG A 104 8.49 -17.58 -8.33
CA ARG A 104 9.28 -18.60 -7.63
C ARG A 104 10.56 -17.95 -7.10
N ILE A 105 10.74 -18.01 -5.77
CA ILE A 105 11.91 -17.48 -5.06
C ILE A 105 12.52 -18.65 -4.29
N ASN A 106 13.75 -19.05 -4.64
CA ASN A 106 14.45 -20.19 -4.04
C ASN A 106 13.56 -21.46 -4.00
N GLY A 107 12.87 -21.77 -5.10
CA GLY A 107 11.96 -22.91 -5.21
C GLY A 107 10.60 -22.75 -4.51
N ARG A 108 10.39 -21.69 -3.72
CA ARG A 108 9.12 -21.41 -3.00
C ARG A 108 8.22 -20.49 -3.84
N ALA A 109 6.92 -20.76 -3.83
CA ALA A 109 5.96 -19.94 -4.57
C ALA A 109 5.51 -18.73 -3.74
N LEU A 110 5.66 -17.56 -4.34
CA LEU A 110 5.12 -16.29 -3.87
C LEU A 110 3.98 -15.90 -4.80
N TRP A 111 2.79 -15.69 -4.26
CA TRP A 111 1.65 -15.19 -5.02
C TRP A 111 1.45 -13.71 -4.73
N CYS A 112 1.19 -12.92 -5.77
CA CYS A 112 0.91 -11.49 -5.66
C CYS A 112 -0.51 -11.21 -6.14
N LYS A 113 -1.20 -10.31 -5.46
CA LYS A 113 -2.56 -9.82 -5.81
C LYS A 113 -2.65 -8.32 -5.60
N ARG A 114 -3.47 -7.63 -6.39
CA ARG A 114 -3.78 -6.21 -6.16
C ARG A 114 -4.44 -6.01 -4.79
N TYR A 115 -4.07 -4.95 -4.09
CA TYR A 115 -4.77 -4.54 -2.88
C TYR A 115 -6.18 -4.09 -3.26
N ARG A 116 -7.18 -4.93 -2.96
CA ARG A 116 -8.59 -4.54 -3.00
C ARG A 116 -8.94 -4.08 -1.60
N LEU A 117 -9.32 -2.81 -1.45
CA LEU A 117 -10.04 -2.40 -0.26
C LEU A 117 -11.27 -3.31 -0.17
N ARG A 118 -11.49 -3.92 0.99
CA ARG A 118 -12.72 -4.66 1.23
C ARG A 118 -13.86 -3.66 1.04
N GLN A 119 -14.49 -3.63 -0.12
CA GLN A 119 -15.86 -3.17 -0.21
C GLN A 119 -16.61 -4.09 0.73
N GLU A 120 -17.35 -3.50 1.67
CA GLU A 120 -18.23 -4.24 2.55
C GLU A 120 -18.94 -5.28 1.69
N ARG A 121 -18.71 -6.56 1.97
CA ARG A 121 -19.57 -7.58 1.38
C ARG A 121 -20.95 -7.24 1.92
N GLY A 122 -21.77 -6.61 1.09
CA GLY A 122 -23.19 -6.49 1.36
C GLY A 122 -23.72 -7.88 1.72
N PRO A 123 -24.67 -7.99 2.65
CA PRO A 123 -25.08 -9.27 3.19
C PRO A 123 -25.43 -10.23 2.06
N ASP A 124 -24.76 -11.39 2.04
CA ASP A 124 -25.11 -12.52 1.20
C ASP A 124 -26.60 -12.82 1.40
N GLN A 125 -27.43 -12.42 0.44
CA GLN A 125 -28.81 -12.85 0.36
C GLN A 125 -28.78 -14.33 -0.04
N GLN A 126 -28.71 -15.19 0.98
CA GLN A 126 -28.87 -16.63 0.82
C GLN A 126 -30.28 -16.87 0.26
N HIS A 127 -30.35 -17.21 -1.02
CA HIS A 127 -31.54 -17.69 -1.69
C HIS A 127 -31.29 -19.14 -2.08
N LEU A 128 -31.72 -20.07 -1.21
CA LEU A 128 -32.73 -21.08 -1.52
C LEU A 128 -33.16 -21.80 -0.23
#